data_AF-A0A9J7JAZ2-F1
#
_entry.id   AF-A0A9J7JAZ2-F1
#
_cell.length_a   1.000
_cell.length_b   1.000
_cell.length_c   1.000
_cell.angle_alpha   90.00
_cell.angle_beta   90.00
_cell.angle_gamma   90.00
#
_symmetry.space_group_name_H-M   'P 1'
#
loop_
_entity.id
_entity.type
_entity.pdbx_description
1 polymer ?
#
loop_
_entity_poly.entity_id
_entity_poly.type
_entity_poly.pdbx_seq_one_letter_code
_entity_poly.pdbx_strand_id
1 'polypeptide(L)'
;MGGVITAECSHGLVTKDDFRLTSPPSVAAHREGWLTMATNLCVWKADSSGLCGSWSSPSQRDLKMYSQRFGTVPREFNGPTPKAVIIRAKPPKAQRAEQHLKRIQRSYHKYHTTLASIKSNEQERLRIDWMQHKDRTCINSRVQARVKDAMQGFIINTEERRNKLRELLSSEENEYFTELQLQGETIEEKKDRMKEKTKLLREKKEKERQDFVAEKLELQFRERCEELRSKLVNIHEKKVVKERKEQIAFNKELQRQKLVEEQMYARLWEEDRLAKEKREAQEERRQKQLVENTRLGLDAQVTSLQAQRQAAQQKKEEEGRLLEQNRAQIKLEDEKEKLWKQKTKQETRNNLQKALQAKIETMQQEHREDQDLNKKLVGRALQDLQEEADKKKQKREEMEREQKIYNNYLMQRRMEEKAQEKELDRILEDIKAKKLAEKDRELALEKEARKQLVNEVMCTRKLQVQEKKERKLKEQEKLAMEQERINEGLKELNCEEMKNFAKRCSLAKEYKNHLQMQIAHHRQVLKAEKEEERQDFEAGVAANKACQDKIQEILADPHALSYITHPMRRTWPDKLPL
;
A
#
# COMPACT_ATOMS: atom_id res chain seq x y z
N MET A 1 -29.12 -24.03 -12.49
CA MET A 1 -29.14 -23.06 -11.37
C MET A 1 -27.72 -22.51 -11.26
N GLY A 2 -27.43 -21.23 -11.39
CA GLY A 2 -28.28 -20.06 -11.20
C GLY A 2 -27.77 -19.29 -9.99
N GLY A 3 -26.79 -18.41 -10.17
CA GLY A 3 -26.04 -17.79 -9.08
C GLY A 3 -24.88 -16.93 -9.59
N VAL A 4 -25.20 -15.84 -10.27
CA VAL A 4 -24.26 -14.79 -10.69
C VAL A 4 -24.31 -13.66 -9.66
N ILE A 5 -23.17 -13.28 -9.08
CA ILE A 5 -22.94 -11.93 -8.56
C ILE A 5 -21.53 -11.49 -8.96
N THR A 6 -21.46 -10.36 -9.64
CA THR A 6 -20.23 -9.65 -10.01
C THR A 6 -20.30 -8.23 -9.49
N ALA A 7 -19.26 -7.75 -8.81
CA ALA A 7 -19.01 -6.32 -8.61
C ALA A 7 -17.51 -6.07 -8.32
N GLU A 8 -16.85 -5.37 -9.25
CA GLU A 8 -16.04 -4.15 -9.05
C GLU A 8 -14.98 -4.15 -7.93
N CYS A 9 -13.68 -4.14 -8.25
CA CYS A 9 -12.88 -2.99 -8.74
C CYS A 9 -12.94 -1.72 -7.86
N SER A 10 -11.86 -1.44 -7.11
CA SER A 10 -11.09 -0.18 -7.20
C SER A 10 -9.80 -0.20 -6.35
N HIS A 11 -8.86 0.70 -6.66
CA HIS A 11 -7.48 0.72 -6.14
C HIS A 11 -7.33 1.26 -4.71
N GLY A 12 -6.17 1.01 -4.07
CA GLY A 12 -5.83 1.62 -2.77
C GLY A 12 -4.51 1.21 -2.12
N LEU A 13 -3.42 1.00 -2.88
CA LEU A 13 -2.07 0.82 -2.30
C LEU A 13 -1.40 2.20 -2.14
N VAL A 14 -1.14 2.62 -0.89
CA VAL A 14 -0.34 3.82 -0.59
C VAL A 14 0.68 3.49 0.49
N THR A 15 1.95 3.75 0.19
CA THR A 15 3.08 3.60 1.13
C THR A 15 3.74 4.94 1.40
N LYS A 16 3.83 5.27 2.70
CA LYS A 16 4.91 5.99 3.38
C LYS A 16 5.29 7.44 3.04
N ASP A 17 5.38 8.20 4.13
CA ASP A 17 6.43 9.18 4.51
C ASP A 17 6.68 10.40 3.59
N ASP A 18 6.36 11.63 4.03
CA ASP A 18 7.27 12.40 4.91
C ASP A 18 6.69 13.74 5.48
N PHE A 19 7.43 14.36 6.41
CA PHE A 19 7.05 15.54 7.22
C PHE A 19 7.03 16.92 6.48
N ARG A 20 6.10 17.82 6.83
CA ARG A 20 6.32 19.00 7.74
C ARG A 20 5.09 19.92 7.89
N LEU A 21 5.02 20.58 9.06
CA LEU A 21 3.99 21.55 9.49
C LEU A 21 4.26 22.97 8.95
N THR A 22 3.21 23.76 8.67
CA THR A 22 2.84 25.00 9.40
C THR A 22 1.69 25.79 8.73
N SER A 23 0.92 26.50 9.56
CA SER A 23 -0.14 27.49 9.23
C SER A 23 -0.10 28.62 10.28
N PRO A 24 -0.86 29.73 10.18
CA PRO A 24 -1.47 30.40 9.02
C PRO A 24 -0.75 31.79 8.86
N PRO A 25 -1.31 33.03 8.96
CA PRO A 25 -2.65 33.55 8.67
C PRO A 25 -2.76 34.94 7.94
N SER A 26 -3.99 35.25 7.52
CA SER A 26 -4.67 36.56 7.63
C SER A 26 -4.53 37.69 6.58
N VAL A 27 -5.72 38.09 6.09
CA VAL A 27 -6.24 39.46 5.87
C VAL A 27 -6.01 40.19 4.52
N ALA A 28 -7.14 40.76 4.07
CA ALA A 28 -7.46 41.65 2.95
C ALA A 28 -6.48 42.84 2.75
N ALA A 29 -6.48 43.60 1.64
CA ALA A 29 -7.65 44.22 1.00
C ALA A 29 -7.31 45.00 -0.31
N HIS A 30 -8.36 45.55 -0.93
CA HIS A 30 -8.42 46.88 -1.56
C HIS A 30 -7.90 47.14 -3.00
N ARG A 31 -8.86 47.65 -3.82
CA ARG A 31 -8.87 48.82 -4.74
C ARG A 31 -9.36 48.48 -6.16
N GLU A 32 -10.56 48.97 -6.53
CA GLU A 32 -10.89 50.27 -7.16
C GLU A 32 -10.83 50.23 -8.69
N GLY A 33 -11.83 50.82 -9.36
CA GLY A 33 -11.89 50.88 -10.82
C GLY A 33 -13.31 51.19 -11.35
N TRP A 34 -13.71 52.47 -11.31
CA TRP A 34 -14.94 52.95 -11.97
C TRP A 34 -14.76 53.09 -13.48
N LEU A 35 -15.81 52.82 -14.26
CA LEU A 35 -16.14 53.32 -15.62
C LEU A 35 -17.50 52.65 -16.02
N THR A 36 -18.49 53.20 -16.76
CA THR A 36 -18.91 54.56 -17.16
C THR A 36 -20.29 54.46 -17.88
N MET A 37 -21.07 55.55 -17.95
CA MET A 37 -22.22 55.81 -18.89
C MET A 37 -23.50 54.93 -18.68
N ALA A 38 -24.75 55.35 -18.93
CA ALA A 38 -25.26 56.18 -20.03
C ALA A 38 -26.75 56.68 -19.88
N THR A 39 -27.03 57.89 -20.41
CA THR A 39 -28.20 58.32 -21.25
C THR A 39 -29.67 58.51 -20.77
N ASN A 40 -30.33 59.47 -21.44
CA ASN A 40 -31.78 59.80 -21.60
C ASN A 40 -32.42 60.68 -20.50
N LEU A 41 -32.98 61.90 -20.69
CA LEU A 41 -33.46 62.76 -21.82
C LEU A 41 -34.96 62.65 -22.21
N CYS A 42 -35.58 63.81 -22.51
CA CYS A 42 -36.99 64.14 -22.87
C CYS A 42 -37.94 64.31 -21.65
N VAL A 43 -38.84 65.31 -21.58
CA VAL A 43 -39.88 65.73 -22.56
C VAL A 43 -40.27 67.24 -22.47
N TRP A 44 -40.33 67.92 -23.64
CA TRP A 44 -41.21 69.01 -24.17
C TRP A 44 -41.47 70.32 -23.34
N LYS A 45 -41.33 71.56 -23.85
CA LYS A 45 -41.98 72.32 -24.98
C LYS A 45 -43.51 72.46 -24.85
N ALA A 46 -44.19 73.55 -25.22
CA ALA A 46 -43.88 74.73 -26.06
C ALA A 46 -44.87 75.88 -25.73
N ASP A 47 -44.78 77.16 -26.15
CA ASP A 47 -43.72 78.06 -26.71
C ASP A 47 -44.26 79.53 -26.50
N SER A 48 -43.95 80.56 -27.31
CA SER A 48 -44.50 81.94 -27.20
C SER A 48 -44.46 82.74 -28.52
N SER A 49 -45.46 83.58 -28.78
CA SER A 49 -45.51 84.58 -29.88
C SER A 49 -46.66 85.58 -29.61
N GLY A 50 -46.59 86.90 -29.84
CA GLY A 50 -45.59 87.75 -30.51
C GLY A 50 -46.20 88.41 -31.76
N LEU A 51 -46.15 89.74 -31.90
CA LEU A 51 -46.12 90.53 -33.16
C LEU A 51 -46.09 92.06 -32.92
N CYS A 52 -45.57 92.84 -33.88
CA CYS A 52 -45.38 94.30 -33.81
C CYS A 52 -45.34 94.95 -35.22
N GLY A 53 -45.64 96.26 -35.35
CA GLY A 53 -45.56 97.08 -36.60
C GLY A 53 -46.87 97.14 -37.42
N SER A 54 -47.15 98.13 -38.29
CA SER A 54 -46.41 99.35 -38.69
C SER A 54 -47.36 100.40 -39.35
N TRP A 55 -46.89 101.64 -39.49
CA TRP A 55 -47.55 102.91 -39.88
C TRP A 55 -48.18 103.02 -41.29
N SER A 56 -49.13 103.97 -41.49
CA SER A 56 -49.06 105.04 -42.54
C SER A 56 -50.28 106.00 -42.66
N SER A 57 -50.01 107.31 -42.58
CA SER A 57 -50.53 108.51 -43.33
C SER A 57 -52.00 108.74 -43.76
N PRO A 58 -52.47 110.02 -43.67
CA PRO A 58 -53.53 110.59 -44.51
C PRO A 58 -53.08 111.81 -45.38
N SER A 59 -53.65 111.97 -46.58
CA SER A 59 -53.53 113.16 -47.47
C SER A 59 -54.89 113.47 -48.13
N GLN A 60 -55.53 114.64 -47.95
CA GLN A 60 -55.28 116.00 -48.51
C GLN A 60 -55.88 116.24 -49.92
N ARG A 61 -56.52 117.43 -50.10
CA ARG A 61 -56.93 118.14 -51.35
C ARG A 61 -58.29 117.79 -51.99
N ASP A 62 -59.00 118.71 -52.67
CA ASP A 62 -58.95 120.19 -52.68
C ASP A 62 -60.27 120.84 -53.19
N LEU A 63 -60.33 122.18 -53.12
CA LEU A 63 -61.45 123.06 -53.51
C LEU A 63 -61.90 122.98 -54.99
N LYS A 64 -63.20 123.19 -55.20
CA LYS A 64 -63.76 123.77 -56.46
C LYS A 64 -63.53 125.28 -56.49
N MET A 65 -63.20 125.84 -57.66
CA MET A 65 -63.56 127.23 -58.02
C MET A 65 -63.67 127.44 -59.54
N TYR A 66 -64.72 128.15 -59.96
CA TYR A 66 -64.92 128.71 -61.30
C TYR A 66 -64.01 129.93 -61.53
N SER A 67 -63.61 130.23 -62.78
CA SER A 67 -63.48 131.62 -63.26
C SER A 67 -63.46 131.73 -64.79
N GLN A 68 -63.74 132.92 -65.30
CA GLN A 68 -64.14 133.22 -66.68
C GLN A 68 -63.10 134.15 -67.39
N ARG A 69 -63.15 134.17 -68.73
CA ARG A 69 -62.12 134.68 -69.68
C ARG A 69 -61.94 136.22 -69.71
N PHE A 70 -60.86 136.73 -70.33
CA PHE A 70 -60.90 137.69 -71.49
C PHE A 70 -59.54 138.33 -71.89
N GLY A 71 -59.33 138.50 -73.21
CA GLY A 71 -58.33 139.36 -73.89
C GLY A 71 -58.17 138.98 -75.39
N THR A 72 -57.71 139.80 -76.36
CA THR A 72 -57.60 141.27 -76.55
C THR A 72 -57.52 141.56 -78.09
N VAL A 73 -57.85 142.76 -78.58
CA VAL A 73 -58.22 143.06 -80.01
C VAL A 73 -57.23 144.00 -80.77
N PRO A 74 -57.08 143.93 -82.13
CA PRO A 74 -56.28 144.84 -82.98
C PRO A 74 -56.90 146.26 -83.24
N ARG A 75 -56.25 147.08 -84.11
CA ARG A 75 -56.34 148.58 -84.08
C ARG A 75 -56.47 149.31 -85.45
N GLU A 76 -57.32 148.88 -86.36
CA GLU A 76 -57.44 149.50 -87.70
C GLU A 76 -58.76 150.27 -87.89
N PHE A 77 -58.71 151.41 -88.59
CA PHE A 77 -59.89 152.21 -88.95
C PHE A 77 -59.70 152.86 -90.33
N ASN A 78 -60.72 152.75 -91.18
CA ASN A 78 -60.69 153.24 -92.57
C ASN A 78 -61.52 154.53 -92.71
N GLY A 79 -60.98 155.52 -93.42
CA GLY A 79 -61.63 156.82 -93.63
C GLY A 79 -62.44 156.93 -94.92
N PRO A 80 -63.27 157.99 -95.09
CA PRO A 80 -64.18 158.16 -96.23
C PRO A 80 -63.50 158.64 -97.53
N THR A 81 -62.18 158.49 -97.67
CA THR A 81 -61.45 158.71 -98.92
C THR A 81 -60.68 157.44 -99.25
N PRO A 82 -60.86 156.83 -100.45
CA PRO A 82 -60.28 155.53 -100.74
C PRO A 82 -58.75 155.60 -100.79
N LYS A 83 -58.10 154.60 -100.17
CA LYS A 83 -56.63 154.41 -100.03
C LYS A 83 -55.90 155.20 -98.93
N ALA A 84 -56.59 155.76 -97.93
CA ALA A 84 -55.95 156.29 -96.72
C ALA A 84 -56.34 155.48 -95.45
N VAL A 85 -55.35 154.92 -94.75
CA VAL A 85 -55.51 154.10 -93.52
C VAL A 85 -54.80 154.80 -92.35
N ILE A 86 -55.43 154.87 -91.17
CA ILE A 86 -54.90 155.60 -90.00
C ILE A 86 -54.96 154.72 -88.74
N ILE A 87 -53.86 154.68 -87.98
CA ILE A 87 -53.68 153.79 -86.82
C ILE A 87 -53.81 154.58 -85.50
N ARG A 88 -54.56 154.03 -84.53
CA ARG A 88 -54.81 154.66 -83.22
C ARG A 88 -53.59 154.58 -82.29
N ALA A 89 -53.21 155.71 -81.69
CA ALA A 89 -52.07 155.83 -80.76
C ALA A 89 -52.26 155.03 -79.43
N LYS A 90 -51.18 154.87 -78.64
CA LYS A 90 -51.22 154.15 -77.34
C LYS A 90 -51.69 155.08 -76.21
N PRO A 91 -52.64 154.67 -75.34
CA PRO A 91 -52.96 155.42 -74.12
C PRO A 91 -51.80 155.36 -73.11
N PRO A 92 -51.64 156.37 -72.24
CA PRO A 92 -50.49 156.48 -71.33
C PRO A 92 -50.48 155.40 -70.23
N LYS A 93 -49.28 154.94 -69.85
CA LYS A 93 -49.09 153.74 -68.99
C LYS A 93 -49.40 153.93 -67.49
N ALA A 94 -49.67 155.15 -67.00
CA ALA A 94 -49.63 155.46 -65.56
C ALA A 94 -50.81 154.88 -64.74
N GLN A 95 -52.04 154.93 -65.25
CA GLN A 95 -53.24 154.83 -64.40
C GLN A 95 -53.64 153.40 -63.97
N ARG A 96 -52.90 152.36 -64.40
CA ARG A 96 -53.24 150.95 -64.16
C ARG A 96 -52.66 150.36 -62.86
N ALA A 97 -51.68 151.03 -62.25
CA ALA A 97 -50.95 150.51 -61.10
C ALA A 97 -51.70 150.65 -59.76
N GLU A 98 -52.34 151.80 -59.51
CA GLU A 98 -52.89 152.13 -58.17
C GLU A 98 -54.08 151.28 -57.74
N GLN A 99 -54.98 150.92 -58.67
CA GLN A 99 -56.16 150.11 -58.35
C GLN A 99 -55.78 148.69 -57.88
N HIS A 100 -54.63 148.17 -58.31
CA HIS A 100 -54.15 146.85 -57.92
C HIS A 100 -53.71 146.83 -56.44
N LEU A 101 -53.06 147.90 -55.96
CA LEU A 101 -52.55 148.02 -54.60
C LEU A 101 -53.66 148.03 -53.54
N LYS A 102 -54.74 148.79 -53.75
CA LYS A 102 -55.88 148.86 -52.81
C LYS A 102 -56.60 147.52 -52.61
N ARG A 103 -56.58 146.63 -53.62
CA ARG A 103 -57.12 145.25 -53.50
C ARG A 103 -56.27 144.39 -52.57
N ILE A 104 -54.94 144.46 -52.73
CA ILE A 104 -53.97 143.68 -51.96
C ILE A 104 -54.10 144.01 -50.46
N GLN A 105 -54.13 145.28 -50.09
CA GLN A 105 -54.24 145.72 -48.69
C GLN A 105 -55.48 145.19 -47.97
N ARG A 106 -56.65 145.19 -48.61
CA ARG A 106 -57.90 144.68 -48.00
C ARG A 106 -57.90 143.16 -47.82
N SER A 107 -57.30 142.40 -48.75
CA SER A 107 -57.15 140.95 -48.59
C SER A 107 -56.19 140.60 -47.46
N TYR A 108 -55.07 141.33 -47.36
CA TYR A 108 -54.06 141.15 -46.33
C TYR A 108 -54.61 141.34 -44.92
N HIS A 109 -55.38 142.42 -44.69
CA HIS A 109 -55.90 142.71 -43.35
C HIS A 109 -56.89 141.63 -42.86
N LYS A 110 -57.84 141.21 -43.72
CA LYS A 110 -58.80 140.14 -43.38
C LYS A 110 -58.11 138.81 -43.03
N TYR A 111 -57.10 138.43 -43.80
CA TYR A 111 -56.34 137.20 -43.57
C TYR A 111 -55.74 137.17 -42.16
N HIS A 112 -55.09 138.26 -41.74
CA HIS A 112 -54.45 138.34 -40.43
C HIS A 112 -55.43 138.30 -39.25
N THR A 113 -56.61 138.92 -39.35
CA THR A 113 -57.59 138.91 -38.25
C THR A 113 -58.14 137.51 -37.98
N THR A 114 -58.49 136.75 -39.04
CA THR A 114 -59.00 135.37 -38.90
C THR A 114 -57.94 134.45 -38.31
N LEU A 115 -56.68 134.61 -38.72
CA LEU A 115 -55.55 133.79 -38.29
C LEU A 115 -55.23 133.97 -36.78
N ALA A 116 -55.46 135.16 -36.22
CA ALA A 116 -55.30 135.41 -34.79
C ALA A 116 -56.33 134.68 -33.92
N SER A 117 -57.61 134.66 -34.32
CA SER A 117 -58.69 133.99 -33.57
C SER A 117 -58.52 132.47 -33.53
N ILE A 118 -58.12 131.86 -34.66
CA ILE A 118 -57.83 130.42 -34.74
C ILE A 118 -56.73 130.05 -33.74
N LYS A 119 -55.62 130.81 -33.70
CA LYS A 119 -54.49 130.57 -32.78
C LYS A 119 -54.90 130.58 -31.30
N SER A 120 -55.77 131.51 -30.90
CA SER A 120 -56.22 131.58 -29.50
C SER A 120 -57.07 130.37 -29.09
N ASN A 121 -57.96 129.91 -29.97
CA ASN A 121 -58.85 128.78 -29.69
C ASN A 121 -58.09 127.44 -29.64
N GLU A 122 -57.04 127.28 -30.44
CA GLU A 122 -56.16 126.10 -30.37
C GLU A 122 -55.37 126.07 -29.06
N GLN A 123 -54.87 127.22 -28.57
CA GLN A 123 -54.13 127.30 -27.31
C GLN A 123 -54.96 126.85 -26.10
N GLU A 124 -56.23 127.26 -26.00
CA GLU A 124 -57.09 126.90 -24.85
C GLU A 124 -57.40 125.39 -24.82
N ARG A 125 -57.66 124.77 -25.98
CA ARG A 125 -57.88 123.31 -26.08
C ARG A 125 -56.67 122.51 -25.60
N LEU A 126 -55.48 122.85 -26.09
CA LEU A 126 -54.23 122.20 -25.72
C LEU A 126 -53.96 122.28 -24.21
N ARG A 127 -54.37 123.37 -23.56
CA ARG A 127 -54.23 123.57 -22.11
C ARG A 127 -55.12 122.61 -21.31
N ILE A 128 -56.37 122.40 -21.74
CA ILE A 128 -57.31 121.50 -21.04
C ILE A 128 -56.88 120.04 -21.18
N ASP A 129 -56.53 119.60 -22.39
CA ASP A 129 -56.05 118.23 -22.65
C ASP A 129 -54.80 117.90 -21.84
N TRP A 130 -53.88 118.87 -21.70
CA TRP A 130 -52.67 118.73 -20.89
C TRP A 130 -52.98 118.48 -19.41
N MET A 131 -53.93 119.22 -18.81
CA MET A 131 -54.33 119.03 -17.41
C MET A 131 -54.90 117.62 -17.18
N GLN A 132 -55.84 117.18 -18.01
CA GLN A 132 -56.46 115.85 -17.89
C GLN A 132 -55.44 114.71 -18.08
N HIS A 133 -54.48 114.88 -18.99
CA HIS A 133 -53.39 113.94 -19.16
C HIS A 133 -52.51 113.86 -17.89
N LYS A 134 -52.20 114.99 -17.25
CA LYS A 134 -51.36 115.04 -16.04
C LYS A 134 -52.03 114.36 -14.84
N ASP A 135 -53.31 114.56 -14.60
CA ASP A 135 -54.02 113.93 -13.48
C ASP A 135 -54.08 112.40 -13.62
N ARG A 136 -54.42 111.89 -14.82
CA ARG A 136 -54.37 110.45 -15.13
C ARG A 136 -52.97 109.86 -14.95
N THR A 137 -51.94 110.60 -15.38
CA THR A 137 -50.54 110.19 -15.19
C THR A 137 -50.17 110.10 -13.71
N CYS A 138 -50.59 111.09 -12.90
CA CYS A 138 -50.32 111.13 -11.46
C CYS A 138 -50.93 109.94 -10.71
N ILE A 139 -52.22 109.67 -10.94
CA ILE A 139 -52.95 108.57 -10.29
C ILE A 139 -52.33 107.22 -10.67
N ASN A 140 -52.09 106.98 -11.97
CA ASN A 140 -51.47 105.74 -12.44
C ASN A 140 -50.07 105.53 -11.86
N SER A 141 -49.27 106.58 -11.78
CA SER A 141 -47.92 106.53 -11.18
C SER A 141 -47.98 106.13 -9.70
N ARG A 142 -48.95 106.67 -8.94
CA ARG A 142 -49.13 106.36 -7.51
C ARG A 142 -49.61 104.93 -7.27
N VAL A 143 -50.47 104.39 -8.13
CA VAL A 143 -50.88 102.97 -8.05
C VAL A 143 -49.72 102.05 -8.42
N GLN A 144 -48.99 102.35 -9.50
CA GLN A 144 -47.81 101.57 -9.89
C GLN A 144 -46.71 101.57 -8.83
N ALA A 145 -46.49 102.68 -8.11
CA ALA A 145 -45.56 102.73 -6.98
C ALA A 145 -45.94 101.71 -5.91
N ARG A 146 -47.18 101.75 -5.40
CA ARG A 146 -47.65 100.82 -4.35
C ARG A 146 -47.55 99.35 -4.73
N VAL A 147 -47.81 99.01 -6.00
CA VAL A 147 -47.66 97.64 -6.50
C VAL A 147 -46.18 97.23 -6.55
N LYS A 148 -45.28 98.13 -6.96
CA LYS A 148 -43.82 97.88 -6.93
C LYS A 148 -43.32 97.71 -5.50
N ASP A 149 -43.74 98.55 -4.56
CA ASP A 149 -43.32 98.47 -3.15
C ASP A 149 -43.72 97.12 -2.52
N ALA A 150 -44.97 96.68 -2.73
CA ALA A 150 -45.45 95.39 -2.24
C ALA A 150 -44.67 94.21 -2.88
N MET A 151 -44.41 94.27 -4.19
CA MET A 151 -43.66 93.24 -4.90
C MET A 151 -42.19 93.19 -4.46
N GLN A 152 -41.56 94.34 -4.18
CA GLN A 152 -40.22 94.41 -3.58
C GLN A 152 -40.20 93.76 -2.20
N GLY A 153 -41.22 93.97 -1.36
CA GLY A 153 -41.33 93.29 -0.06
C GLY A 153 -41.33 91.75 -0.16
N PHE A 154 -42.04 91.18 -1.14
CA PHE A 154 -42.01 89.73 -1.39
C PHE A 154 -40.65 89.25 -1.92
N ILE A 155 -40.00 90.03 -2.81
CA ILE A 155 -38.67 89.71 -3.33
C ILE A 155 -37.63 89.71 -2.19
N ILE A 156 -37.66 90.71 -1.31
CA ILE A 156 -36.76 90.81 -0.15
C ILE A 156 -36.94 89.60 0.78
N ASN A 157 -38.17 89.27 1.18
CA ASN A 157 -38.45 88.14 2.07
C ASN A 157 -38.02 86.79 1.47
N THR A 158 -38.26 86.57 0.17
CA THR A 158 -37.83 85.34 -0.51
C THR A 158 -36.31 85.25 -0.66
N GLU A 159 -35.62 86.37 -0.89
CA GLU A 159 -34.16 86.41 -0.98
C GLU A 159 -33.49 86.27 0.40
N GLU A 160 -34.08 86.81 1.48
CA GLU A 160 -33.65 86.55 2.86
C GLU A 160 -33.69 85.06 3.22
N ARG A 161 -34.77 84.35 2.81
CA ARG A 161 -34.87 82.90 3.05
C ARG A 161 -33.84 82.11 2.22
N ARG A 162 -33.53 82.56 1.00
CA ARG A 162 -32.45 81.98 0.17
C ARG A 162 -31.06 82.26 0.74
N ASN A 163 -30.82 83.45 1.29
CA ASN A 163 -29.57 83.79 1.97
C ASN A 163 -29.33 82.85 3.16
N LYS A 164 -30.32 82.69 4.05
CA LYS A 164 -30.23 81.77 5.19
C LYS A 164 -29.95 80.33 4.77
N LEU A 165 -30.55 79.86 3.67
CA LEU A 165 -30.27 78.53 3.13
C LEU A 165 -28.84 78.42 2.55
N ARG A 166 -28.36 79.45 1.84
CA ARG A 166 -26.97 79.51 1.34
C ARG A 166 -25.96 79.53 2.48
N GLU A 167 -26.25 80.24 3.56
CA GLU A 167 -25.41 80.28 4.77
C GLU A 167 -25.32 78.89 5.42
N LEU A 168 -26.45 78.20 5.62
CA LEU A 168 -26.49 76.84 6.19
C LEU A 168 -25.73 75.82 5.33
N LEU A 169 -25.99 75.79 4.02
CA LEU A 169 -25.28 74.89 3.10
C LEU A 169 -23.78 75.19 3.06
N SER A 170 -23.40 76.47 3.11
CA SER A 170 -22.00 76.87 3.21
C SER A 170 -21.36 76.42 4.53
N SER A 171 -22.05 76.51 5.67
CA SER A 171 -21.52 75.95 6.93
C SER A 171 -21.33 74.44 6.86
N GLU A 172 -22.31 73.68 6.33
CA GLU A 172 -22.20 72.23 6.16
C GLU A 172 -21.04 71.86 5.22
N GLU A 173 -20.91 72.52 4.06
CA GLU A 173 -19.79 72.34 3.13
C GLU A 173 -18.44 72.60 3.81
N ASN A 174 -18.32 73.70 4.56
CA ASN A 174 -17.10 74.05 5.29
C ASN A 174 -16.78 73.05 6.40
N GLU A 175 -17.77 72.55 7.14
CA GLU A 175 -17.59 71.51 8.15
C GLU A 175 -17.02 70.23 7.51
N TYR A 176 -17.62 69.74 6.42
CA TYR A 176 -17.08 68.58 5.67
C TYR A 176 -15.67 68.84 5.12
N PHE A 177 -15.36 70.05 4.64
CA PHE A 177 -14.01 70.41 4.22
C PHE A 177 -13.01 70.35 5.40
N THR A 178 -13.39 70.78 6.60
CA THR A 178 -12.52 70.67 7.79
C THR A 178 -12.37 69.22 8.26
N GLU A 179 -13.42 68.40 8.23
CA GLU A 179 -13.32 66.97 8.56
C GLU A 179 -12.39 66.24 7.59
N LEU A 180 -12.49 66.49 6.29
CA LEU A 180 -11.62 65.90 5.28
C LEU A 180 -10.16 66.34 5.45
N GLN A 181 -9.90 67.58 5.88
CA GLN A 181 -8.56 68.08 6.18
C GLN A 181 -7.99 67.46 7.47
N LEU A 182 -8.82 67.18 8.48
CA LEU A 182 -8.41 66.57 9.75
C LEU A 182 -8.24 65.04 9.65
N GLN A 183 -9.06 64.35 8.86
CA GLN A 183 -8.95 62.91 8.60
C GLN A 183 -7.83 62.59 7.60
N GLY A 184 -7.47 63.55 6.75
CA GLY A 184 -6.36 63.43 5.82
C GLY A 184 -5.00 63.47 6.52
N GLU A 185 -4.45 62.30 6.87
CA GLU A 185 -3.07 62.15 7.36
C GLU A 185 -2.09 63.06 6.59
N THR A 186 -1.46 63.99 7.31
CA THR A 186 -0.58 64.98 6.69
C THR A 186 0.65 64.32 6.06
N ILE A 187 1.27 65.02 5.10
CA ILE A 187 2.48 64.51 4.43
C ILE A 187 3.62 64.29 5.44
N GLU A 188 3.69 65.11 6.51
CA GLU A 188 4.69 64.93 7.57
C GLU A 188 4.37 63.74 8.48
N GLU A 189 3.12 63.50 8.88
CA GLU A 189 2.75 62.27 9.61
C GLU A 189 3.07 61.01 8.81
N LYS A 190 2.81 61.01 7.48
CA LYS A 190 3.17 59.88 6.60
C LYS A 190 4.68 59.68 6.53
N LYS A 191 5.45 60.77 6.43
CA LYS A 191 6.92 60.72 6.50
C LYS A 191 7.39 60.20 7.85
N ASP A 192 6.78 60.61 8.96
CA ASP A 192 7.20 60.21 10.31
C ASP A 192 6.85 58.74 10.60
N ARG A 193 5.64 58.28 10.27
CA ARG A 193 5.30 56.84 10.31
C ARG A 193 6.24 56.01 9.42
N MET A 194 6.65 56.53 8.25
CA MET A 194 7.64 55.87 7.40
C MET A 194 9.05 55.86 8.02
N LYS A 195 9.49 56.95 8.67
CA LYS A 195 10.74 57.02 9.45
C LYS A 195 10.71 56.03 10.61
N GLU A 196 9.62 55.95 11.38
CA GLU A 196 9.44 55.01 12.49
C GLU A 196 9.44 53.55 12.03
N LYS A 197 8.66 53.21 11.00
CA LYS A 197 8.69 51.88 10.38
C LYS A 197 10.11 51.52 9.90
N THR A 198 10.85 52.48 9.36
CA THR A 198 12.24 52.31 8.94
C THR A 198 13.19 52.12 10.13
N LYS A 199 13.02 52.87 11.24
CA LYS A 199 13.77 52.68 12.49
C LYS A 199 13.53 51.28 13.06
N LEU A 200 12.27 50.87 13.21
CA LEU A 200 11.91 49.54 13.71
C LEU A 200 12.46 48.40 12.84
N LEU A 201 12.48 48.56 11.51
CA LEU A 201 13.08 47.58 10.61
C LEU A 201 14.62 47.53 10.72
N ARG A 202 15.29 48.67 10.98
CA ARG A 202 16.73 48.70 11.26
C ARG A 202 17.04 48.06 12.61
N GLU A 203 16.27 48.36 13.65
CA GLU A 203 16.40 47.77 14.99
C GLU A 203 16.18 46.26 14.97
N LYS A 204 15.19 45.76 14.23
CA LYS A 204 14.99 44.30 14.06
C LYS A 204 16.18 43.64 13.38
N LYS A 205 16.66 44.19 12.26
CA LYS A 205 17.84 43.65 11.55
C LYS A 205 19.11 43.69 12.39
N GLU A 206 19.30 44.73 13.21
CA GLU A 206 20.45 44.81 14.10
C GLU A 206 20.33 43.84 15.29
N LYS A 207 19.12 43.59 15.82
CA LYS A 207 18.90 42.51 16.80
C LYS A 207 19.18 41.13 16.20
N GLU A 208 18.60 40.81 15.03
CA GLU A 208 18.87 39.56 14.30
C GLU A 208 20.38 39.35 14.04
N ARG A 209 21.09 40.44 13.71
CA ARG A 209 22.56 40.42 13.57
C ARG A 209 23.27 40.17 14.90
N GLN A 210 22.84 40.79 16.00
CA GLN A 210 23.41 40.59 17.33
C GLN A 210 23.17 39.18 17.85
N ASP A 211 21.96 38.64 17.68
CA ASP A 211 21.59 37.27 18.05
C ASP A 211 22.43 36.26 17.26
N PHE A 212 22.56 36.43 15.93
CA PHE A 212 23.43 35.60 15.11
C PHE A 212 24.90 35.66 15.56
N VAL A 213 25.42 36.85 15.88
CA VAL A 213 26.78 37.00 16.41
C VAL A 213 26.91 36.30 17.76
N ALA A 214 25.93 36.41 18.66
CA ALA A 214 25.91 35.73 19.95
C ALA A 214 25.92 34.20 19.79
N GLU A 215 25.08 33.64 18.91
CA GLU A 215 25.09 32.22 18.58
C GLU A 215 26.45 31.76 18.02
N LYS A 216 27.08 32.53 17.13
CA LYS A 216 28.40 32.18 16.59
C LYS A 216 29.50 32.27 17.64
N LEU A 217 29.44 33.23 18.56
CA LEU A 217 30.35 33.30 19.71
C LEU A 217 30.13 32.13 20.67
N GLU A 218 28.88 31.73 20.91
CA GLU A 218 28.58 30.55 21.75
C GLU A 218 29.06 29.25 21.10
N LEU A 219 28.87 29.08 19.78
CA LEU A 219 29.41 27.94 19.04
C LEU A 219 30.95 27.92 19.09
N GLN A 220 31.62 29.05 18.86
CA GLN A 220 33.07 29.14 19.01
C GLN A 220 33.52 28.83 20.44
N PHE A 221 32.77 29.25 21.47
CA PHE A 221 33.05 28.90 22.86
C PHE A 221 32.89 27.40 23.08
N ARG A 222 31.78 26.78 22.63
CA ARG A 222 31.54 25.34 22.75
C ARG A 222 32.60 24.50 22.05
N GLU A 223 33.04 24.93 20.86
CA GLU A 223 34.09 24.25 20.07
C GLU A 223 35.48 24.41 20.69
N ARG A 224 35.83 25.60 21.19
CA ARG A 224 37.18 25.91 21.69
C ARG A 224 37.40 25.60 23.18
N CYS A 225 36.35 25.60 24.00
CA CYS A 225 36.47 25.43 25.45
C CYS A 225 36.79 23.97 25.84
N GLU A 226 38.03 23.70 26.23
CA GLU A 226 38.48 22.35 26.63
C GLU A 226 37.77 21.85 27.88
N GLU A 227 37.48 22.72 28.85
CA GLU A 227 36.73 22.34 30.05
C GLU A 227 35.34 21.79 29.71
N LEU A 228 34.67 22.35 28.70
CA LEU A 228 33.38 21.86 28.25
C LEU A 228 33.54 20.49 27.60
N ARG A 229 34.55 20.30 26.73
CA ARG A 229 34.83 18.98 26.13
C ARG A 229 35.06 17.92 27.21
N SER A 230 35.90 18.21 28.20
CA SER A 230 36.16 17.31 29.35
C SER A 230 34.90 17.01 30.16
N LYS A 231 34.03 18.00 30.41
CA LYS A 231 32.73 17.79 31.07
C LYS A 231 31.78 16.92 30.22
N LEU A 232 31.75 17.11 28.90
CA LEU A 232 30.94 16.31 27.97
C LEU A 232 31.42 14.86 27.88
N VAL A 233 32.74 14.63 27.81
CA VAL A 233 33.35 13.29 27.87
C VAL A 233 32.99 12.60 29.18
N ASN A 234 33.17 13.26 30.33
CA ASN A 234 32.75 12.73 31.64
C ASN A 234 31.25 12.38 31.71
N ILE A 235 30.37 13.14 31.04
CA ILE A 235 28.94 12.83 30.94
C ILE A 235 28.70 11.60 30.05
N HIS A 236 29.41 11.49 28.93
CA HIS A 236 29.32 10.36 28.02
C HIS A 236 29.83 9.06 28.69
N GLU A 237 30.98 9.08 29.34
CA GLU A 237 31.51 7.95 30.12
C GLU A 237 30.52 7.49 31.19
N LYS A 238 29.89 8.43 31.92
CA LYS A 238 28.85 8.10 32.90
C LYS A 238 27.61 7.45 32.28
N LYS A 239 27.28 7.72 31.00
CA LYS A 239 26.21 7.02 30.27
C LYS A 239 26.66 5.62 29.88
N VAL A 240 27.82 5.48 29.24
CA VAL A 240 28.41 4.18 28.86
C VAL A 240 28.55 3.24 30.07
N VAL A 241 28.95 3.76 31.24
CA VAL A 241 29.04 2.97 32.49
C VAL A 241 27.66 2.54 33.01
N LYS A 242 26.58 3.31 32.79
CA LYS A 242 25.21 2.89 33.13
C LYS A 242 24.73 1.79 32.19
N GLU A 243 24.85 2.01 30.89
CA GLU A 243 24.49 1.04 29.83
C GLU A 243 25.24 -0.28 30.02
N ARG A 244 26.54 -0.23 30.36
CA ARG A 244 27.36 -1.41 30.71
C ARG A 244 26.84 -2.14 31.95
N LYS A 245 26.37 -1.42 32.98
CA LYS A 245 25.78 -2.04 34.20
C LYS A 245 24.45 -2.72 33.89
N GLU A 246 23.61 -2.09 33.08
CA GLU A 246 22.33 -2.65 32.61
C GLU A 246 22.58 -3.92 31.77
N GLN A 247 23.53 -3.89 30.84
CA GLN A 247 23.95 -5.07 30.06
C GLN A 247 24.48 -6.21 30.95
N ILE A 248 25.28 -5.91 31.98
CA ILE A 248 25.78 -6.91 32.93
C ILE A 248 24.64 -7.49 33.78
N ALA A 249 23.67 -6.66 34.19
CA ALA A 249 22.50 -7.13 34.94
C ALA A 249 21.62 -8.05 34.09
N PHE A 250 21.35 -7.68 32.84
CA PHE A 250 20.63 -8.50 31.86
C PHE A 250 21.32 -9.85 31.62
N ASN A 251 22.64 -9.85 31.38
CA ASN A 251 23.41 -11.07 31.17
C ASN A 251 23.39 -12.00 32.40
N LYS A 252 23.41 -11.45 33.62
CA LYS A 252 23.29 -12.24 34.86
C LYS A 252 21.91 -12.88 35.00
N GLU A 253 20.85 -12.18 34.60
CA GLU A 253 19.49 -12.74 34.65
C GLU A 253 19.31 -13.85 33.59
N LEU A 254 19.86 -13.66 32.39
CA LEU A 254 19.90 -14.70 31.36
C LEU A 254 20.70 -15.94 31.82
N GLN A 255 21.79 -15.77 32.57
CA GLN A 255 22.52 -16.87 33.18
C GLN A 255 21.71 -17.61 34.26
N ARG A 256 20.91 -16.91 35.08
CA ARG A 256 19.99 -17.53 36.04
C ARG A 256 18.92 -18.36 35.34
N GLN A 257 18.32 -17.82 34.28
CA GLN A 257 17.31 -18.53 33.49
C GLN A 257 17.89 -19.83 32.91
N LYS A 258 19.06 -19.78 32.27
CA LYS A 258 19.76 -20.97 31.77
C LYS A 258 20.06 -21.98 32.86
N LEU A 259 20.51 -21.55 34.04
CA LEU A 259 20.78 -22.45 35.16
C LEU A 259 19.50 -23.11 35.72
N VAL A 260 18.36 -22.43 35.68
CA VAL A 260 17.05 -23.02 36.01
C VAL A 260 16.60 -24.03 34.95
N GLU A 261 16.81 -23.73 33.66
CA GLU A 261 16.55 -24.67 32.55
C GLU A 261 17.44 -25.92 32.66
N GLU A 262 18.75 -25.76 32.89
CA GLU A 262 19.69 -26.86 33.10
C GLU A 262 19.29 -27.73 34.30
N GLN A 263 18.87 -27.13 35.43
CA GLN A 263 18.36 -27.87 36.58
C GLN A 263 17.06 -28.63 36.26
N MET A 264 16.17 -28.06 35.45
CA MET A 264 14.94 -28.72 35.00
C MET A 264 15.28 -29.93 34.11
N TYR A 265 16.17 -29.77 33.13
CA TYR A 265 16.61 -30.87 32.26
C TYR A 265 17.32 -31.98 33.04
N ALA A 266 18.17 -31.63 34.02
CA ALA A 266 18.81 -32.61 34.89
C ALA A 266 17.79 -33.44 35.69
N ARG A 267 16.72 -32.82 36.22
CA ARG A 267 15.63 -33.56 36.91
C ARG A 267 14.91 -34.51 35.96
N LEU A 268 14.56 -34.06 34.76
CA LEU A 268 13.88 -34.90 33.75
C LEU A 268 14.75 -36.09 33.30
N TRP A 269 16.07 -35.92 33.21
CA TRP A 269 17.00 -37.02 32.94
C TRP A 269 17.13 -38.01 34.10
N GLU A 270 17.19 -37.53 35.35
CA GLU A 270 17.15 -38.38 36.53
C GLU A 270 15.83 -39.19 36.60
N GLU A 271 14.69 -38.56 36.31
CA GLU A 271 13.38 -39.21 36.25
C GLU A 271 13.33 -40.30 35.16
N ASP A 272 13.83 -40.04 33.95
CA ASP A 272 13.91 -41.05 32.88
C ASP A 272 14.89 -42.19 33.21
N ARG A 273 16.04 -41.91 33.85
CA ARG A 273 16.94 -42.97 34.34
C ARG A 273 16.21 -43.85 35.36
N LEU A 274 15.59 -43.26 36.38
CA LEU A 274 14.84 -43.98 37.42
C LEU A 274 13.65 -44.74 36.83
N ALA A 275 13.01 -44.24 35.76
CA ALA A 275 11.93 -44.93 35.05
C ALA A 275 12.42 -46.14 34.23
N LYS A 276 13.64 -46.08 33.68
CA LYS A 276 14.30 -47.22 33.03
C LYS A 276 14.67 -48.29 34.06
N GLU A 277 15.34 -47.89 35.15
CA GLU A 277 15.73 -48.77 36.25
C GLU A 277 14.52 -49.48 36.89
N LYS A 278 13.40 -48.76 37.12
CA LYS A 278 12.14 -49.36 37.60
C LYS A 278 11.54 -50.38 36.63
N ARG A 279 11.65 -50.16 35.31
CA ARG A 279 11.17 -51.12 34.30
C ARG A 279 12.03 -52.38 34.28
N GLU A 280 13.35 -52.21 34.26
CA GLU A 280 14.31 -53.32 34.31
C GLU A 280 14.12 -54.17 35.59
N ALA A 281 14.00 -53.53 36.76
CA ALA A 281 13.71 -54.22 38.02
C ALA A 281 12.34 -54.92 38.02
N GLN A 282 11.33 -54.41 37.30
CA GLN A 282 10.03 -55.08 37.15
C GLN A 282 10.12 -56.27 36.19
N GLU A 283 10.88 -56.15 35.10
CA GLU A 283 11.13 -57.24 34.15
C GLU A 283 11.95 -58.36 34.81
N GLU A 284 12.99 -58.04 35.57
CA GLU A 284 13.77 -59.00 36.34
C GLU A 284 12.91 -59.73 37.38
N ARG A 285 12.02 -59.03 38.08
CA ARG A 285 11.03 -59.66 38.99
C ARG A 285 10.09 -60.60 38.26
N ARG A 286 9.57 -60.22 37.08
CA ARG A 286 8.71 -61.08 36.26
C ARG A 286 9.47 -62.32 35.77
N GLN A 287 10.73 -62.17 35.35
CA GLN A 287 11.58 -63.29 34.95
C GLN A 287 11.83 -64.25 36.13
N LYS A 288 12.18 -63.73 37.32
CA LYS A 288 12.35 -64.52 38.54
C LYS A 288 11.07 -65.30 38.88
N GLN A 289 9.90 -64.67 38.81
CA GLN A 289 8.60 -65.33 39.00
C GLN A 289 8.31 -66.42 37.96
N LEU A 290 8.61 -66.19 36.69
CA LEU A 290 8.44 -67.19 35.62
C LEU A 290 9.37 -68.41 35.83
N VAL A 291 10.63 -68.17 36.20
CA VAL A 291 11.61 -69.23 36.52
C VAL A 291 11.16 -70.02 37.74
N GLU A 292 10.70 -69.35 38.81
CA GLU A 292 10.20 -70.01 40.02
C GLU A 292 8.93 -70.84 39.77
N ASN A 293 7.95 -70.29 39.04
CA ASN A 293 6.76 -71.03 38.63
C ASN A 293 7.12 -72.27 37.77
N THR A 294 8.11 -72.14 36.88
CA THR A 294 8.61 -73.25 36.07
C THR A 294 9.29 -74.31 36.95
N ARG A 295 10.12 -73.89 37.92
CA ARG A 295 10.75 -74.79 38.90
C ARG A 295 9.69 -75.57 39.69
N LEU A 296 8.72 -74.88 40.28
CA LEU A 296 7.62 -75.49 41.04
C LEU A 296 6.80 -76.47 40.20
N GLY A 297 6.54 -76.15 38.92
CA GLY A 297 5.89 -77.07 37.99
C GLY A 297 6.69 -78.34 37.71
N LEU A 298 8.02 -78.24 37.60
CA LEU A 298 8.91 -79.39 37.45
C LEU A 298 9.04 -80.19 38.75
N ASP A 299 9.14 -79.55 39.91
CA ASP A 299 9.17 -80.20 41.22
C ASP A 299 7.88 -81.01 41.47
N ALA A 300 6.72 -80.48 41.08
CA ALA A 300 5.44 -81.19 41.10
C ALA A 300 5.42 -82.41 40.15
N GLN A 301 6.01 -82.31 38.96
CA GLN A 301 6.15 -83.46 38.05
C GLN A 301 7.08 -84.53 38.63
N VAL A 302 8.25 -84.14 39.16
CA VAL A 302 9.23 -85.06 39.76
C VAL A 302 8.63 -85.79 40.97
N THR A 303 7.95 -85.08 41.86
CA THR A 303 7.27 -85.70 43.02
C THR A 303 6.15 -86.64 42.58
N SER A 304 5.35 -86.28 41.57
CA SER A 304 4.33 -87.18 41.01
C SER A 304 4.94 -88.47 40.42
N LEU A 305 6.07 -88.37 39.71
CA LEU A 305 6.80 -89.51 39.16
C LEU A 305 7.44 -90.39 40.26
N GLN A 306 7.93 -89.78 41.33
CA GLN A 306 8.43 -90.50 42.51
C GLN A 306 7.31 -91.27 43.21
N ALA A 307 6.15 -90.65 43.42
CA ALA A 307 4.97 -91.31 43.99
C ALA A 307 4.48 -92.48 43.11
N GLN A 308 4.44 -92.31 41.78
CA GLN A 308 4.12 -93.39 40.85
C GLN A 308 5.14 -94.54 40.92
N ARG A 309 6.45 -94.24 41.04
CA ARG A 309 7.49 -95.27 41.22
C ARG A 309 7.33 -96.02 42.54
N GLN A 310 7.05 -95.33 43.64
CA GLN A 310 6.82 -95.95 44.95
C GLN A 310 5.57 -96.85 44.93
N ALA A 311 4.45 -96.38 44.36
CA ALA A 311 3.24 -97.19 44.20
C ALA A 311 3.48 -98.42 43.29
N ALA A 312 4.30 -98.29 42.24
CA ALA A 312 4.68 -99.41 41.40
C ALA A 312 5.63 -100.40 42.10
N GLN A 313 6.49 -99.94 43.03
CA GLN A 313 7.31 -100.80 43.88
C GLN A 313 6.44 -101.57 44.88
N GLN A 314 5.53 -100.88 45.58
CA GLN A 314 4.57 -101.50 46.51
C GLN A 314 3.74 -102.59 45.81
N LYS A 315 3.18 -102.31 44.62
CA LYS A 315 2.46 -103.33 43.84
C LYS A 315 3.32 -104.54 43.48
N LYS A 316 4.59 -104.35 43.12
CA LYS A 316 5.53 -105.47 42.86
C LYS A 316 5.84 -106.28 44.11
N GLU A 317 5.92 -105.65 45.28
CA GLU A 317 6.09 -106.35 46.55
C GLU A 317 4.83 -107.13 46.95
N GLU A 318 3.64 -106.57 46.74
CA GLU A 318 2.35 -107.25 46.94
C GLU A 318 2.17 -108.43 45.98
N GLU A 319 2.45 -108.25 44.69
CA GLU A 319 2.50 -109.32 43.68
C GLU A 319 3.51 -110.41 44.06
N GLY A 320 4.69 -110.03 44.56
CA GLY A 320 5.71 -110.94 45.05
C GLY A 320 5.22 -111.79 46.22
N ARG A 321 4.63 -111.16 47.25
CA ARG A 321 4.03 -111.85 48.41
C ARG A 321 2.89 -112.78 48.00
N LEU A 322 2.03 -112.35 47.07
CA LEU A 322 0.94 -113.18 46.54
C LEU A 322 1.48 -114.41 45.79
N LEU A 323 2.53 -114.23 44.98
CA LEU A 323 3.20 -115.33 44.28
C LEU A 323 3.88 -116.32 45.25
N GLU A 324 4.44 -115.85 46.36
CA GLU A 324 4.97 -116.71 47.42
C GLU A 324 3.87 -117.51 48.12
N GLN A 325 2.73 -116.89 48.44
CA GLN A 325 1.56 -117.56 49.00
C GLN A 325 1.00 -118.62 48.04
N ASN A 326 0.84 -118.28 46.76
CA ASN A 326 0.38 -119.22 45.73
C ASN A 326 1.37 -120.39 45.56
N ARG A 327 2.69 -120.14 45.56
CA ARG A 327 3.72 -121.19 45.53
C ARG A 327 3.66 -122.10 46.77
N ALA A 328 3.34 -121.56 47.95
CA ALA A 328 3.16 -122.35 49.16
C ALA A 328 1.89 -123.22 49.10
N GLN A 329 0.79 -122.68 48.57
CA GLN A 329 -0.45 -123.44 48.35
C GLN A 329 -0.25 -124.60 47.37
N ILE A 330 0.38 -124.34 46.21
CA ILE A 330 0.68 -125.39 45.21
C ILE A 330 1.54 -126.50 45.81
N LYS A 331 2.55 -126.18 46.64
CA LYS A 331 3.36 -127.21 47.33
C LYS A 331 2.52 -128.07 48.27
N LEU A 332 1.60 -127.47 49.03
CA LEU A 332 0.68 -128.21 49.91
C LEU A 332 -0.30 -129.07 49.12
N GLU A 333 -0.71 -128.64 47.93
CA GLU A 333 -1.55 -129.43 47.01
C GLU A 333 -0.76 -130.60 46.41
N ASP A 334 0.46 -130.39 45.93
CA ASP A 334 1.37 -131.45 45.48
C ASP A 334 1.64 -132.49 46.58
N GLU A 335 1.81 -132.08 47.83
CA GLU A 335 2.00 -132.98 48.97
C GLU A 335 0.74 -133.81 49.28
N LYS A 336 -0.45 -133.17 49.26
CA LYS A 336 -1.73 -133.89 49.36
C LYS A 336 -1.94 -134.87 48.21
N GLU A 337 -1.60 -134.47 46.99
CA GLU A 337 -1.75 -135.30 45.80
C GLU A 337 -0.77 -136.49 45.82
N LYS A 338 0.47 -136.31 46.29
CA LYS A 338 1.43 -137.41 46.55
C LYS A 338 0.90 -138.39 47.59
N LEU A 339 0.35 -137.91 48.71
CA LEU A 339 -0.26 -138.75 49.74
C LEU A 339 -1.50 -139.50 49.22
N TRP A 340 -2.33 -138.86 48.40
CA TRP A 340 -3.48 -139.50 47.75
C TRP A 340 -3.04 -140.57 46.73
N LYS A 341 -2.00 -140.30 45.93
CA LYS A 341 -1.35 -141.27 45.03
C LYS A 341 -0.70 -142.44 45.78
N GLN A 342 -0.27 -142.26 47.03
CA GLN A 342 0.19 -143.37 47.87
C GLN A 342 -0.97 -144.21 48.42
N LYS A 343 -2.05 -143.57 48.92
CA LYS A 343 -3.25 -144.28 49.39
C LYS A 343 -3.90 -145.13 48.30
N THR A 344 -4.11 -144.56 47.11
CA THR A 344 -4.66 -145.29 45.96
C THR A 344 -3.76 -146.43 45.48
N LYS A 345 -2.43 -146.30 45.57
CA LYS A 345 -1.48 -147.42 45.36
C LYS A 345 -1.60 -148.52 46.42
N GLN A 346 -1.87 -148.17 47.67
CA GLN A 346 -2.06 -149.14 48.75
C GLN A 346 -3.43 -149.82 48.67
N GLU A 347 -4.48 -149.09 48.31
CA GLU A 347 -5.82 -149.63 48.02
C GLU A 347 -5.80 -150.57 46.82
N THR A 348 -5.16 -150.19 45.70
CA THR A 348 -4.99 -151.07 44.54
C THR A 348 -4.14 -152.30 44.89
N ARG A 349 -3.06 -152.17 45.69
CA ARG A 349 -2.30 -153.33 46.19
C ARG A 349 -3.17 -154.26 47.04
N ASN A 350 -3.97 -153.72 47.96
CA ASN A 350 -4.87 -154.52 48.80
C ASN A 350 -5.97 -155.20 47.97
N ASN A 351 -6.52 -154.51 46.98
CA ASN A 351 -7.52 -155.07 46.06
C ASN A 351 -6.91 -156.16 45.17
N LEU A 352 -5.69 -155.97 44.66
CA LEU A 352 -4.94 -157.00 43.94
C LEU A 352 -4.61 -158.20 44.83
N GLN A 353 -4.26 -157.99 46.10
CA GLN A 353 -3.99 -159.09 47.04
C GLN A 353 -5.26 -159.89 47.36
N LYS A 354 -6.40 -159.22 47.57
CA LYS A 354 -7.71 -159.87 47.69
C LYS A 354 -8.11 -160.61 46.41
N ALA A 355 -7.87 -160.02 45.24
CA ALA A 355 -8.10 -160.67 43.96
C ALA A 355 -7.18 -161.87 43.75
N LEU A 356 -5.95 -161.86 44.27
CA LEU A 356 -5.02 -162.99 44.25
C LEU A 356 -5.47 -164.12 45.18
N GLN A 357 -5.95 -163.82 46.39
CA GLN A 357 -6.54 -164.83 47.28
C GLN A 357 -7.81 -165.43 46.67
N ALA A 358 -8.73 -164.59 46.17
CA ALA A 358 -9.91 -165.05 45.44
C ALA A 358 -9.53 -165.83 44.17
N LYS A 359 -8.42 -165.50 43.49
CA LYS A 359 -7.93 -166.26 42.35
C LYS A 359 -7.29 -167.59 42.76
N ILE A 360 -6.67 -167.70 43.93
CA ILE A 360 -6.18 -168.99 44.47
C ILE A 360 -7.35 -169.88 44.89
N GLU A 361 -8.36 -169.31 45.55
CA GLU A 361 -9.60 -170.01 45.94
C GLU A 361 -10.39 -170.47 44.72
N THR A 362 -10.56 -169.62 43.70
CA THR A 362 -11.17 -170.03 42.43
C THR A 362 -10.28 -171.01 41.68
N MET A 363 -8.96 -170.87 41.60
CA MET A 363 -8.09 -171.88 40.95
C MET A 363 -8.18 -173.26 41.64
N GLN A 364 -8.42 -173.34 42.95
CA GLN A 364 -8.66 -174.62 43.65
C GLN A 364 -10.03 -175.25 43.33
N GLN A 365 -10.98 -174.44 42.88
CA GLN A 365 -12.33 -174.86 42.48
C GLN A 365 -12.38 -175.13 40.96
N GLU A 366 -11.85 -174.23 40.13
CA GLU A 366 -11.59 -174.36 38.70
C GLU A 366 -10.75 -175.62 38.42
N HIS A 367 -9.72 -175.96 39.21
CA HIS A 367 -8.97 -177.22 38.99
C HIS A 367 -9.83 -178.49 39.18
N ARG A 368 -10.92 -178.42 39.96
CA ARG A 368 -11.89 -179.52 40.12
C ARG A 368 -12.93 -179.51 38.99
N GLU A 369 -13.30 -178.34 38.48
CA GLU A 369 -14.31 -178.16 37.43
C GLU A 369 -13.74 -178.31 36.01
N ASP A 370 -12.47 -177.94 35.78
CA ASP A 370 -11.74 -178.08 34.51
C ASP A 370 -11.51 -179.54 34.11
N GLN A 371 -11.41 -180.47 35.06
CA GLN A 371 -11.36 -181.91 34.75
C GLN A 371 -12.66 -182.40 34.09
N ASP A 372 -13.79 -181.72 34.34
CA ASP A 372 -15.10 -182.01 33.75
C ASP A 372 -15.50 -181.09 32.59
N LEU A 373 -14.96 -179.86 32.53
CA LEU A 373 -15.27 -178.86 31.50
C LEU A 373 -14.32 -178.84 30.30
N ASN A 374 -13.05 -179.25 30.48
CA ASN A 374 -12.08 -179.32 29.38
C ASN A 374 -12.47 -180.38 28.30
N LYS A 375 -13.40 -181.28 28.62
CA LYS A 375 -14.05 -182.21 27.66
C LYS A 375 -15.19 -181.58 26.84
N LYS A 376 -15.67 -180.38 27.18
CA LYS A 376 -16.90 -179.77 26.61
C LYS A 376 -16.68 -178.41 25.94
N LEU A 377 -15.67 -177.63 26.35
CA LEU A 377 -15.46 -176.26 25.87
C LEU A 377 -14.78 -176.13 24.50
N VAL A 378 -13.96 -177.10 24.08
CA VAL A 378 -13.24 -177.09 22.78
C VAL A 378 -14.20 -176.96 21.58
N GLY A 379 -15.45 -177.41 21.71
CA GLY A 379 -16.42 -177.41 20.60
C GLY A 379 -17.13 -176.09 20.30
N ARG A 380 -17.21 -175.12 21.23
CA ARG A 380 -17.99 -173.87 21.02
C ARG A 380 -17.18 -172.67 20.55
N ALA A 381 -15.86 -172.66 20.78
CA ALA A 381 -15.01 -171.49 20.53
C ALA A 381 -14.81 -171.11 19.03
N LEU A 382 -15.36 -171.89 18.09
CA LEU A 382 -15.14 -171.71 16.65
C LEU A 382 -16.27 -170.99 15.89
N GLN A 383 -17.40 -170.63 16.52
CA GLN A 383 -18.54 -170.01 15.81
C GLN A 383 -18.74 -168.52 16.11
N ASP A 384 -18.47 -168.03 17.32
CA ASP A 384 -18.86 -166.66 17.72
C ASP A 384 -17.91 -165.53 17.25
N LEU A 385 -16.75 -165.85 16.67
CA LEU A 385 -15.75 -164.85 16.27
C LEU A 385 -16.04 -164.13 14.93
N GLN A 386 -17.01 -164.60 14.14
CA GLN A 386 -17.20 -164.15 12.75
C GLN A 386 -18.16 -162.94 12.60
N GLU A 387 -19.09 -162.69 13.54
CA GLU A 387 -20.21 -161.74 13.33
C GLU A 387 -20.03 -160.32 13.94
N GLU A 388 -19.02 -160.11 14.79
CA GLU A 388 -18.77 -158.82 15.48
C GLU A 388 -18.01 -157.79 14.62
N ALA A 389 -17.47 -158.18 13.46
CA ALA A 389 -16.53 -157.38 12.68
C ALA A 389 -17.20 -156.29 11.82
N ASP A 390 -18.33 -156.58 11.17
CA ASP A 390 -18.84 -155.73 10.09
C ASP A 390 -19.67 -154.51 10.55
N LYS A 391 -20.26 -154.57 11.75
CA LYS A 391 -21.14 -153.49 12.28
C LYS A 391 -20.40 -152.21 12.70
N LYS A 392 -19.07 -152.22 12.76
CA LYS A 392 -18.24 -151.09 13.25
C LYS A 392 -17.76 -150.12 12.15
N LYS A 393 -17.86 -150.47 10.86
CA LYS A 393 -17.37 -149.61 9.75
C LYS A 393 -18.32 -148.47 9.37
N GLN A 394 -19.63 -148.73 9.29
CA GLN A 394 -20.60 -147.79 8.71
C GLN A 394 -20.78 -146.47 9.51
N LYS A 395 -20.65 -146.49 10.84
CA LYS A 395 -20.90 -145.32 11.71
C LYS A 395 -19.83 -144.23 11.69
N ARG A 396 -18.71 -144.40 10.97
CA ARG A 396 -17.65 -143.36 10.88
C ARG A 396 -17.86 -142.35 9.75
N GLU A 397 -18.54 -142.74 8.67
CA GLU A 397 -18.57 -141.93 7.43
C GLU A 397 -19.59 -140.78 7.46
N GLU A 398 -20.59 -140.82 8.35
CA GLU A 398 -21.65 -139.82 8.41
C GLU A 398 -21.18 -138.53 9.11
N MET A 399 -20.47 -138.66 10.24
CA MET A 399 -19.89 -137.54 11.01
C MET A 399 -18.95 -136.64 10.18
N GLU A 400 -18.23 -137.20 9.21
CA GLU A 400 -17.33 -136.42 8.36
C GLU A 400 -18.05 -135.54 7.33
N ARG A 401 -19.30 -135.87 6.96
CA ARG A 401 -20.05 -135.13 5.94
C ARG A 401 -20.60 -133.82 6.52
N GLU A 402 -21.12 -133.86 7.74
CA GLU A 402 -21.71 -132.71 8.43
C GLU A 402 -20.65 -131.65 8.77
N GLN A 403 -19.47 -132.06 9.26
CA GLN A 403 -18.37 -131.14 9.56
C GLN A 403 -17.86 -130.38 8.32
N LYS A 404 -17.88 -131.01 7.13
CA LYS A 404 -17.46 -130.37 5.87
C LYS A 404 -18.45 -129.28 5.44
N ILE A 405 -19.74 -129.45 5.67
CA ILE A 405 -20.78 -128.46 5.32
C ILE A 405 -20.68 -127.21 6.21
N TYR A 406 -20.53 -127.39 7.53
CA TYR A 406 -20.42 -126.27 8.48
C TYR A 406 -19.20 -125.36 8.20
N ASN A 407 -18.06 -125.95 7.86
CA ASN A 407 -16.84 -125.20 7.54
C ASN A 407 -16.98 -124.35 6.27
N ASN A 408 -17.72 -124.83 5.26
CA ASN A 408 -17.97 -124.07 4.03
C ASN A 408 -18.84 -122.82 4.28
N TYR A 409 -19.86 -122.93 5.14
CA TYR A 409 -20.71 -121.79 5.54
C TYR A 409 -19.90 -120.68 6.24
N LEU A 410 -19.01 -121.04 7.18
CA LEU A 410 -18.13 -120.08 7.86
C LEU A 410 -17.16 -119.38 6.91
N MET A 411 -16.68 -120.08 5.87
CA MET A 411 -15.85 -119.49 4.83
C MET A 411 -16.62 -118.48 3.98
N GLN A 412 -17.87 -118.77 3.62
CA GLN A 412 -18.71 -117.84 2.85
C GLN A 412 -18.98 -116.53 3.63
N ARG A 413 -19.40 -116.62 4.90
CA ARG A 413 -19.59 -115.47 5.81
C ARG A 413 -18.37 -114.54 5.85
N ARG A 414 -17.16 -115.11 6.02
CA ARG A 414 -15.90 -114.35 6.06
C ARG A 414 -15.54 -113.68 4.73
N MET A 415 -16.04 -114.17 3.60
CA MET A 415 -15.82 -113.56 2.28
C MET A 415 -16.78 -112.39 2.03
N GLU A 416 -18.02 -112.49 2.52
CA GLU A 416 -19.02 -111.42 2.48
C GLU A 416 -18.62 -110.24 3.39
N GLU A 417 -18.18 -110.51 4.62
CA GLU A 417 -17.66 -109.48 5.55
C GLU A 417 -16.45 -108.74 4.96
N LYS A 418 -15.48 -109.47 4.39
CA LYS A 418 -14.33 -108.88 3.69
C LYS A 418 -14.67 -108.12 2.40
N ALA A 419 -15.84 -108.36 1.80
CA ALA A 419 -16.32 -107.57 0.67
C ALA A 419 -16.89 -106.24 1.17
N GLN A 420 -17.68 -106.27 2.24
CA GLN A 420 -18.26 -105.07 2.87
C GLN A 420 -17.19 -104.14 3.46
N GLU A 421 -16.16 -104.68 4.14
CA GLU A 421 -15.00 -103.89 4.61
C GLU A 421 -14.33 -103.13 3.46
N LYS A 422 -14.10 -103.79 2.32
CA LYS A 422 -13.48 -103.16 1.13
C LYS A 422 -14.35 -102.09 0.49
N GLU A 423 -15.67 -102.19 0.57
CA GLU A 423 -16.58 -101.14 0.09
C GLU A 423 -16.59 -99.94 1.02
N LEU A 424 -16.54 -100.16 2.35
CA LEU A 424 -16.40 -99.08 3.33
C LEU A 424 -15.04 -98.38 3.21
N ASP A 425 -13.95 -99.11 3.00
CA ASP A 425 -12.61 -98.55 2.78
C ASP A 425 -12.57 -97.65 1.55
N ARG A 426 -13.16 -98.07 0.42
CA ARG A 426 -13.30 -97.25 -0.79
C ARG A 426 -14.06 -95.95 -0.54
N ILE A 427 -15.18 -96.01 0.20
CA ILE A 427 -15.96 -94.82 0.55
C ILE A 427 -15.15 -93.87 1.44
N LEU A 428 -14.36 -94.41 2.38
CA LEU A 428 -13.47 -93.61 3.22
C LEU A 428 -12.32 -92.98 2.43
N GLU A 429 -11.77 -93.67 1.43
CA GLU A 429 -10.77 -93.14 0.51
C GLU A 429 -11.34 -92.00 -0.36
N ASP A 430 -12.54 -92.17 -0.92
CA ASP A 430 -13.25 -91.12 -1.67
C ASP A 430 -13.53 -89.88 -0.83
N ILE A 431 -13.90 -90.05 0.45
CA ILE A 431 -14.13 -88.93 1.38
C ILE A 431 -12.80 -88.22 1.69
N LYS A 432 -11.71 -88.96 1.93
CA LYS A 432 -10.37 -88.39 2.13
C LYS A 432 -9.91 -87.61 0.89
N ALA A 433 -10.09 -88.16 -0.31
CA ALA A 433 -9.74 -87.53 -1.58
C ALA A 433 -10.53 -86.22 -1.81
N LYS A 434 -11.84 -86.22 -1.54
CA LYS A 434 -12.67 -85.00 -1.60
C LYS A 434 -12.18 -83.93 -0.62
N LYS A 435 -11.85 -84.30 0.62
CA LYS A 435 -11.33 -83.36 1.64
C LYS A 435 -9.93 -82.83 1.34
N LEU A 436 -9.08 -83.58 0.65
CA LEU A 436 -7.80 -83.08 0.12
C LEU A 436 -8.04 -82.09 -1.02
N ALA A 437 -8.90 -82.45 -1.98
CA ALA A 437 -9.22 -81.57 -3.11
C ALA A 437 -9.94 -80.26 -2.70
N GLU A 438 -10.67 -80.24 -1.57
CA GLU A 438 -11.18 -78.99 -0.98
C GLU A 438 -10.03 -78.12 -0.45
N LYS A 439 -9.12 -78.69 0.36
CA LYS A 439 -7.94 -77.97 0.88
C LYS A 439 -7.01 -77.46 -0.22
N ASP A 440 -6.81 -78.22 -1.29
CA ASP A 440 -5.99 -77.80 -2.43
C ASP A 440 -6.61 -76.61 -3.17
N ARG A 441 -7.94 -76.52 -3.26
CA ARG A 441 -8.64 -75.35 -3.81
C ARG A 441 -8.52 -74.14 -2.88
N GLU A 442 -8.67 -74.32 -1.57
CA GLU A 442 -8.45 -73.25 -0.58
C GLU A 442 -7.03 -72.70 -0.66
N LEU A 443 -6.02 -73.58 -0.72
CA LEU A 443 -4.61 -73.20 -0.90
C LEU A 443 -4.33 -72.56 -2.27
N ALA A 444 -5.06 -72.91 -3.32
CA ALA A 444 -4.94 -72.27 -4.63
C ALA A 444 -5.46 -70.81 -4.57
N LEU A 445 -6.65 -70.60 -4.02
CA LEU A 445 -7.24 -69.28 -3.82
C LEU A 445 -6.37 -68.40 -2.91
N GLU A 446 -5.81 -68.95 -1.83
CA GLU A 446 -4.87 -68.23 -0.97
C GLU A 446 -3.60 -67.81 -1.72
N LYS A 447 -3.03 -68.70 -2.55
CA LYS A 447 -1.86 -68.38 -3.39
C LYS A 447 -2.18 -67.31 -4.44
N GLU A 448 -3.40 -67.29 -4.98
CA GLU A 448 -3.86 -66.27 -5.92
C GLU A 448 -4.05 -64.91 -5.25
N ALA A 449 -4.71 -64.86 -4.09
CA ALA A 449 -4.83 -63.64 -3.29
C ALA A 449 -3.46 -63.08 -2.87
N ARG A 450 -2.52 -63.95 -2.45
CA ARG A 450 -1.13 -63.56 -2.15
C ARG A 450 -0.41 -63.01 -3.39
N LYS A 451 -0.61 -63.59 -4.59
CA LYS A 451 -0.06 -63.06 -5.85
C LYS A 451 -0.65 -61.70 -6.22
N GLN A 452 -1.96 -61.51 -6.05
CA GLN A 452 -2.63 -60.23 -6.28
C GLN A 452 -2.06 -59.14 -5.36
N LEU A 453 -1.98 -59.41 -4.05
CA LEU A 453 -1.40 -58.49 -3.08
C LEU A 453 0.07 -58.15 -3.40
N VAL A 454 0.89 -59.13 -3.77
CA VAL A 454 2.28 -58.89 -4.20
C VAL A 454 2.32 -58.01 -5.45
N ASN A 455 1.44 -58.22 -6.43
CA ASN A 455 1.37 -57.39 -7.62
C ASN A 455 0.96 -55.94 -7.28
N GLU A 456 -0.01 -55.74 -6.39
CA GLU A 456 -0.42 -54.41 -5.91
C GLU A 456 0.71 -53.68 -5.17
N VAL A 457 1.42 -54.38 -4.28
CA VAL A 457 2.60 -53.85 -3.58
C VAL A 457 3.72 -53.49 -4.59
N MET A 458 3.92 -54.30 -5.63
CA MET A 458 4.92 -54.00 -6.66
C MET A 458 4.49 -52.85 -7.59
N CYS A 459 3.20 -52.70 -7.90
CA CYS A 459 2.66 -51.58 -8.66
C CYS A 459 2.74 -50.27 -7.88
N THR A 460 2.31 -50.24 -6.63
CA THR A 460 2.45 -49.07 -5.75
C THR A 460 3.93 -48.70 -5.54
N ARG A 461 4.82 -49.70 -5.40
CA ARG A 461 6.27 -49.44 -5.31
C ARG A 461 6.86 -48.85 -6.59
N LYS A 462 6.42 -49.32 -7.77
CA LYS A 462 6.82 -48.73 -9.08
C LYS A 462 6.37 -47.27 -9.17
N LEU A 463 5.12 -46.99 -8.81
CA LEU A 463 4.57 -45.62 -8.81
C LEU A 463 5.34 -44.70 -7.87
N GLN A 464 5.60 -45.12 -6.62
CA GLN A 464 6.44 -44.36 -5.68
C GLN A 464 7.84 -44.06 -6.22
N VAL A 465 8.44 -44.97 -6.99
CA VAL A 465 9.75 -44.76 -7.63
C VAL A 465 9.65 -43.78 -8.80
N GLN A 466 8.58 -43.84 -9.60
CA GLN A 466 8.31 -42.87 -10.68
C GLN A 466 8.08 -41.47 -10.11
N GLU A 467 7.19 -41.31 -9.13
CA GLU A 467 6.97 -40.03 -8.45
C GLU A 467 8.26 -39.45 -7.85
N LYS A 468 9.11 -40.28 -7.22
CA LYS A 468 10.40 -39.82 -6.69
C LYS A 468 11.37 -39.38 -7.78
N LYS A 469 11.32 -39.98 -8.98
CA LYS A 469 12.11 -39.52 -10.13
C LYS A 469 11.57 -38.19 -10.68
N GLU A 470 10.25 -38.05 -10.82
CA GLU A 470 9.63 -36.81 -11.28
C GLU A 470 9.84 -35.64 -10.31
N ARG A 471 9.76 -35.87 -8.99
CA ARG A 471 10.07 -34.87 -7.97
C ARG A 471 11.53 -34.41 -8.09
N LYS A 472 12.48 -35.34 -8.25
CA LYS A 472 13.89 -35.02 -8.48
C LYS A 472 14.14 -34.25 -9.79
N LEU A 473 13.44 -34.58 -10.88
CA LEU A 473 13.53 -33.82 -12.13
C LEU A 473 13.03 -32.39 -11.94
N LYS A 474 11.86 -32.21 -11.30
CA LYS A 474 11.31 -30.88 -10.98
C LYS A 474 12.19 -30.08 -10.00
N GLU A 475 12.89 -30.75 -9.09
CA GLU A 475 13.91 -30.13 -8.22
C GLU A 475 15.13 -29.69 -9.03
N GLN A 476 15.62 -30.52 -9.97
CA GLN A 476 16.73 -30.18 -10.86
C GLN A 476 16.38 -29.02 -11.81
N GLU A 477 15.18 -29.01 -12.38
CA GLU A 477 14.67 -27.90 -13.20
C GLU A 477 14.62 -26.59 -12.40
N LYS A 478 14.11 -26.62 -11.16
CA LYS A 478 14.11 -25.44 -10.27
C LYS A 478 15.52 -24.95 -9.97
N LEU A 479 16.44 -25.85 -9.63
CA LEU A 479 17.83 -25.50 -9.36
C LEU A 479 18.53 -24.92 -10.60
N ALA A 480 18.21 -25.41 -11.81
CA ALA A 480 18.70 -24.82 -13.05
C ALA A 480 18.16 -23.40 -13.26
N MET A 481 16.85 -23.19 -13.11
CA MET A 481 16.23 -21.86 -13.21
C MET A 481 16.78 -20.87 -12.14
N GLU A 482 17.07 -21.34 -10.93
CA GLU A 482 17.71 -20.54 -9.88
C GLU A 482 19.16 -20.20 -10.23
N GLN A 483 19.94 -21.15 -10.75
CA GLN A 483 21.30 -20.92 -11.24
C GLN A 483 21.32 -19.92 -12.41
N GLU A 484 20.38 -20.02 -13.35
CA GLU A 484 20.25 -19.07 -14.47
C GLU A 484 20.01 -17.65 -13.96
N ARG A 485 19.05 -17.46 -13.04
CA ARG A 485 18.78 -16.15 -12.42
C ARG A 485 19.98 -15.58 -11.65
N ILE A 486 20.71 -16.43 -10.92
CA ILE A 486 21.94 -16.03 -10.23
C ILE A 486 23.01 -15.61 -11.25
N ASN A 487 23.17 -16.37 -12.34
CA ASN A 487 24.12 -16.06 -13.41
C ASN A 487 23.74 -14.78 -14.18
N GLU A 488 22.45 -14.49 -14.35
CA GLU A 488 21.95 -13.23 -14.92
C GLU A 488 22.27 -12.05 -14.00
N GLY A 489 21.93 -12.13 -12.71
CA GLY A 489 22.28 -11.10 -11.74
C GLY A 489 23.79 -10.85 -11.62
N LEU A 490 24.62 -11.90 -11.70
CA LEU A 490 26.08 -11.77 -11.75
C LEU A 490 26.58 -11.07 -13.03
N LYS A 491 25.96 -11.32 -14.19
CA LYS A 491 26.28 -10.61 -15.45
C LYS A 491 25.90 -9.14 -15.34
N GLU A 492 24.74 -8.82 -14.78
CA GLU A 492 24.28 -7.43 -14.57
C GLU A 492 25.23 -6.66 -13.66
N LEU A 493 25.55 -7.21 -12.48
CA LEU A 493 26.52 -6.62 -11.55
C LEU A 493 27.89 -6.38 -12.21
N ASN A 494 28.42 -7.36 -12.93
CA ASN A 494 29.70 -7.21 -13.65
C ASN A 494 29.62 -6.11 -14.73
N CYS A 495 28.50 -5.99 -15.45
CA CYS A 495 28.28 -4.91 -16.41
C CYS A 495 28.21 -3.53 -15.73
N GLU A 496 27.61 -3.43 -14.54
CA GLU A 496 27.59 -2.19 -13.75
C GLU A 496 28.96 -1.83 -13.18
N GLU A 497 29.70 -2.80 -12.65
CA GLU A 497 31.07 -2.61 -12.18
C GLU A 497 31.99 -2.13 -13.30
N MET A 498 31.91 -2.74 -14.49
CA MET A 498 32.66 -2.32 -15.67
C MET A 498 32.30 -0.90 -16.13
N LYS A 499 31.01 -0.52 -16.14
CA LYS A 499 30.56 0.86 -16.42
C LYS A 499 31.09 1.84 -15.37
N ASN A 500 31.03 1.48 -14.09
CA ASN A 500 31.48 2.33 -12.98
C ASN A 500 33.01 2.42 -12.89
N PHE A 501 33.74 1.39 -13.31
CA PHE A 501 35.19 1.43 -13.50
C PHE A 501 35.55 2.36 -14.67
N ALA A 502 34.89 2.21 -15.83
CA ALA A 502 35.11 3.08 -16.99
C ALA A 502 34.89 4.57 -16.65
N LYS A 503 33.80 4.91 -15.94
CA LYS A 503 33.53 6.28 -15.43
C LYS A 503 34.65 6.79 -14.51
N ARG A 504 35.12 5.96 -13.56
CA ARG A 504 36.24 6.33 -12.68
C ARG A 504 37.53 6.57 -13.48
N CYS A 505 37.79 5.76 -14.49
CA CYS A 505 38.94 5.92 -15.37
C CYS A 505 38.84 7.16 -16.29
N SER A 506 37.65 7.54 -16.79
CA SER A 506 37.49 8.77 -17.58
C SER A 506 37.70 10.00 -16.70
N LEU A 507 37.05 10.08 -15.54
CA LEU A 507 37.22 11.16 -14.57
C LEU A 507 38.68 11.32 -14.12
N ALA A 508 39.39 10.22 -13.87
CA ALA A 508 40.81 10.27 -13.52
C ALA A 508 41.70 10.79 -14.67
N LYS A 509 41.38 10.45 -15.94
CA LYS A 509 42.06 11.00 -17.12
C LYS A 509 41.76 12.49 -17.29
N GLU A 510 40.51 12.91 -17.16
CA GLU A 510 40.09 14.31 -17.23
C GLU A 510 40.79 15.14 -16.15
N TYR A 511 40.81 14.67 -14.90
CA TYR A 511 41.52 15.33 -13.81
C TYR A 511 43.04 15.45 -14.05
N LYS A 512 43.68 14.37 -14.56
CA LYS A 512 45.09 14.40 -14.96
C LYS A 512 45.35 15.43 -16.07
N ASN A 513 44.46 15.51 -17.06
CA ASN A 513 44.58 16.48 -18.15
C ASN A 513 44.46 17.92 -17.64
N HIS A 514 43.50 18.21 -16.74
CA HIS A 514 43.37 19.53 -16.11
C HIS A 514 44.64 19.93 -15.34
N LEU A 515 45.21 19.03 -14.54
CA LEU A 515 46.49 19.26 -13.85
C LEU A 515 47.63 19.52 -14.85
N GLN A 516 47.71 18.77 -15.94
CA GLN A 516 48.73 18.98 -16.98
C GLN A 516 48.58 20.35 -17.66
N MET A 517 47.35 20.82 -17.92
CA MET A 517 47.11 22.17 -18.44
C MET A 517 47.51 23.25 -17.45
N GLN A 518 47.18 23.10 -16.15
CA GLN A 518 47.58 24.05 -15.11
C GLN A 518 49.11 24.14 -14.99
N ILE A 519 49.82 23.01 -15.01
CA ILE A 519 51.29 22.95 -15.00
C ILE A 519 51.87 23.60 -16.27
N ALA A 520 51.26 23.37 -17.45
CA ALA A 520 51.70 23.99 -18.69
C ALA A 520 51.52 25.52 -18.67
N HIS A 521 50.37 26.00 -18.19
CA HIS A 521 50.08 27.42 -18.02
C HIS A 521 51.07 28.09 -17.06
N HIS A 522 51.30 27.53 -15.86
CA HIS A 522 52.31 28.07 -14.94
C HIS A 522 53.73 28.05 -15.53
N ARG A 523 54.09 27.03 -16.32
CA ARG A 523 55.37 27.00 -17.03
C ARG A 523 55.47 28.03 -18.16
N GLN A 524 54.36 28.47 -18.74
CA GLN A 524 54.33 29.58 -19.71
C GLN A 524 54.48 30.92 -19.00
N VAL A 525 53.74 31.14 -17.90
CA VAL A 525 53.88 32.35 -17.05
C VAL A 525 55.31 32.51 -16.54
N LEU A 526 55.89 31.49 -15.90
CA LEU A 526 57.28 31.50 -15.41
C LEU A 526 58.34 31.66 -16.51
N LYS A 527 57.98 31.42 -17.78
CA LYS A 527 58.87 31.69 -18.93
C LYS A 527 58.71 33.12 -19.43
N ALA A 528 57.49 33.66 -19.43
CA ALA A 528 57.23 35.06 -19.77
C ALA A 528 57.87 35.99 -18.74
N GLU A 529 57.67 35.75 -17.43
CA GLU A 529 58.30 36.50 -16.33
C GLU A 529 59.84 36.53 -16.49
N LYS A 530 60.47 35.38 -16.78
CA LYS A 530 61.92 35.28 -17.02
C LYS A 530 62.41 35.93 -18.31
N GLU A 531 61.51 36.18 -19.25
CA GLU A 531 61.82 36.89 -20.50
C GLU A 531 61.64 38.40 -20.31
N GLU A 532 60.65 38.84 -19.53
CA GLU A 532 60.51 40.22 -19.06
C GLU A 532 61.70 40.62 -18.17
N GLU A 533 62.11 39.78 -17.20
CA GLU A 533 63.33 39.98 -16.39
C GLU A 533 64.59 40.15 -17.25
N ARG A 534 64.68 39.43 -18.39
CA ARG A 534 65.81 39.58 -19.34
C ARG A 534 65.73 40.90 -20.09
N GLN A 535 64.55 41.26 -20.58
CA GLN A 535 64.34 42.52 -21.31
C GLN A 535 64.59 43.73 -20.41
N ASP A 536 64.14 43.69 -19.15
CA ASP A 536 64.42 44.72 -18.14
C ASP A 536 65.93 44.81 -17.81
N PHE A 537 66.61 43.65 -17.70
CA PHE A 537 68.05 43.62 -17.49
C PHE A 537 68.82 44.19 -18.70
N GLU A 538 68.47 43.81 -19.91
CA GLU A 538 69.07 44.32 -21.15
C GLU A 538 68.82 45.82 -21.32
N ALA A 539 67.60 46.30 -21.03
CA ALA A 539 67.27 47.72 -21.00
C ALA A 539 68.07 48.47 -19.92
N GLY A 540 68.25 47.89 -18.73
CA GLY A 540 69.09 48.43 -17.65
C GLY A 540 70.57 48.51 -18.03
N VAL A 541 71.10 47.49 -18.71
CA VAL A 541 72.46 47.49 -19.26
C VAL A 541 72.62 48.56 -20.35
N ALA A 542 71.64 48.70 -21.26
CA ALA A 542 71.64 49.74 -22.28
C ALA A 542 71.58 51.16 -21.68
N ALA A 543 70.75 51.39 -20.66
CA ALA A 543 70.67 52.65 -19.95
C ALA A 543 71.96 52.97 -19.18
N ASN A 544 72.56 51.99 -18.51
CA ASN A 544 73.87 52.14 -17.86
C ASN A 544 74.98 52.44 -18.87
N LYS A 545 74.96 51.80 -20.04
CA LYS A 545 75.91 52.09 -21.12
C LYS A 545 75.74 53.51 -21.65
N ALA A 546 74.52 53.96 -21.93
CA ALA A 546 74.24 55.34 -22.33
C ALA A 546 74.65 56.38 -21.25
N CYS A 547 74.61 56.00 -19.96
CA CYS A 547 75.14 56.81 -18.87
C CYS A 547 76.68 56.86 -18.89
N GLN A 548 77.35 55.73 -19.11
CA GLN A 548 78.81 55.67 -19.26
C GLN A 548 79.31 56.41 -20.51
N ASP A 549 78.59 56.32 -21.62
CA ASP A 549 78.90 57.03 -22.86
C ASP A 549 78.80 58.56 -22.62
N LYS A 550 77.79 59.04 -21.88
CA LYS A 550 77.71 60.45 -21.43
C LYS A 550 78.85 60.85 -20.48
N ILE A 551 79.28 59.96 -19.58
CA ILE A 551 80.43 60.23 -18.71
C ILE A 551 81.70 60.35 -19.56
N GLN A 552 81.87 59.50 -20.58
CA GLN A 552 83.00 59.60 -21.51
C GLN A 552 82.92 60.87 -22.38
N GLU A 553 81.73 61.29 -22.82
CA GLU A 553 81.51 62.56 -23.52
C GLU A 553 81.93 63.77 -22.67
N ILE A 554 81.53 63.80 -21.39
CA ILE A 554 81.94 64.84 -20.42
C ILE A 554 83.45 64.81 -20.15
N LEU A 555 84.08 63.62 -20.10
CA LEU A 555 85.53 63.48 -19.91
C LEU A 555 86.34 63.79 -21.18
N ALA A 556 85.73 63.71 -22.35
CA ALA A 556 86.33 64.05 -23.64
C ALA A 556 86.28 65.55 -23.96
N ASP A 557 85.41 66.33 -23.31
CA ASP A 557 85.38 67.78 -23.43
C ASP A 557 86.61 68.42 -22.74
N PRO A 558 87.56 69.01 -23.50
CA PRO A 558 88.81 69.54 -22.94
C PRO A 558 88.61 70.73 -21.98
N HIS A 559 87.44 71.38 -21.98
CA HIS A 559 87.16 72.50 -21.08
C HIS A 559 86.77 72.08 -19.65
N ALA A 560 86.34 70.84 -19.43
CA ALA A 560 85.99 70.35 -18.08
C ALA A 560 87.23 70.20 -17.17
N LEU A 561 88.38 69.82 -17.74
CA LEU A 561 89.61 69.54 -17.00
C LEU A 561 90.40 70.80 -16.59
N SER A 562 90.17 71.96 -17.20
CA SER A 562 90.93 73.19 -16.87
C SER A 562 90.53 73.84 -15.53
N TYR A 563 89.34 73.54 -15.00
CA TYR A 563 88.82 74.16 -13.77
C TYR A 563 89.18 73.41 -12.47
N ILE A 564 89.69 72.17 -12.56
CA ILE A 564 90.07 71.35 -11.39
C ILE A 564 91.58 71.47 -11.09
N THR A 565 92.13 72.69 -11.20
CA THR A 565 93.49 73.02 -10.76
C THR A 565 93.44 73.94 -9.54
N HIS A 566 93.77 73.39 -8.36
CA HIS A 566 93.62 74.07 -7.07
C HIS A 566 94.48 75.37 -6.98
N PRO A 567 93.99 76.49 -6.39
CA PRO A 567 94.64 77.81 -6.52
C PRO A 567 96.06 77.92 -5.97
N MET A 568 96.47 76.99 -5.10
CA MET A 568 97.79 76.93 -4.47
C MET A 568 98.89 76.25 -5.31
N ARG A 569 98.60 75.80 -6.55
CA ARG A 569 99.60 75.20 -7.48
C ARG A 569 99.94 76.10 -8.68
N ARG A 570 99.97 77.42 -8.49
CA ARG A 570 100.46 78.36 -9.51
C ARG A 570 101.89 78.81 -9.18
N THR A 571 102.84 78.50 -10.07
CA THR A 571 104.27 78.93 -10.10
C THR A 571 105.17 78.30 -8.99
N TRP A 572 106.48 78.06 -9.17
CA TRP A 572 107.50 78.67 -10.05
C TRP A 572 108.37 77.65 -10.83
N PRO A 573 109.15 78.08 -11.85
CA PRO A 573 109.94 77.20 -12.72
C PRO A 573 111.41 77.03 -12.29
N ASP A 574 111.94 75.80 -12.43
CA ASP A 574 113.39 75.53 -12.37
C ASP A 574 113.95 75.15 -13.75
N LYS A 575 114.35 76.17 -14.50
CA LYS A 575 115.47 76.11 -15.46
C LYS A 575 116.23 77.45 -15.43
N LEU A 576 117.31 77.47 -14.67
CA LEU A 576 118.43 78.40 -14.84
C LEU A 576 119.35 77.91 -16.00
N PRO A 577 120.33 78.70 -16.47
CA PRO A 577 120.68 78.71 -17.89
C PRO A 577 121.57 77.56 -18.35
N LEU A 578 121.22 77.00 -19.51
CA LEU A 578 122.07 76.87 -20.70
C LEU A 578 121.19 76.68 -21.94
#